data_AF-A0A0G4N970-F1
#
_entry.id   AF-A0A0G4N970-F1
#
_cell.length_a   1.000
_cell.length_b   1.000
_cell.length_c   1.000
_cell.angle_alpha   90.00
_cell.angle_beta   90.00
_cell.angle_gamma   90.00
#
_symmetry.space_group_name_H-M   'P 1'
#
loop_
_entity.id
_entity.type
_entity.pdbx_description
1 polymer ?
#
loop_
_entity_poly.entity_id
_entity_poly.type
_entity_poly.pdbx_seq_one_letter_code
_entity_poly.pdbx_strand_id
1 'polypeptide(L)'
;MLDSKLMESFKSRLELWRTKNRQSLPEFIVVYRDGVSEGQFSQVLEQELPQMREACRVMYPNGRMPKLSIIVSVKRHQTRFYPTREDHMDAKSRNIKNGTVVDRGRCAVAGAHGARGRGGDDAGYEV
;
A
#
# COMPACT_ATOMS: atom_id res chain seq x y z
N MET A 1 -25.97 -7.06 -3.53
CA MET A 1 -25.44 -7.33 -2.19
C MET A 1 -23.94 -7.15 -2.25
N LEU A 2 -23.39 -6.11 -1.63
CA LEU A 2 -21.94 -5.96 -1.48
C LEU A 2 -21.43 -7.12 -0.63
N ASP A 3 -20.41 -7.81 -1.11
CA ASP A 3 -19.87 -9.06 -0.59
C ASP A 3 -19.43 -8.90 0.88
N SER A 4 -20.24 -9.36 1.83
CA SER A 4 -20.06 -9.14 3.28
C SER A 4 -18.83 -9.85 3.86
N LYS A 5 -18.16 -10.70 3.07
CA LYS A 5 -17.07 -11.55 3.54
C LYS A 5 -15.85 -10.75 4.02
N LEU A 6 -15.48 -9.66 3.34
CA LEU A 6 -14.34 -8.83 3.75
C LEU A 6 -14.65 -8.11 5.06
N MET A 7 -15.84 -7.52 5.18
CA MET A 7 -16.30 -6.86 6.41
C MET A 7 -16.25 -7.82 7.61
N GLU A 8 -16.81 -9.02 7.49
CA GLU A 8 -16.80 -10.01 8.58
C GLU A 8 -15.38 -10.49 8.90
N SER A 9 -14.55 -10.71 7.88
CA SER A 9 -13.14 -11.06 8.08
C SER A 9 -12.40 -9.95 8.83
N PHE A 10 -12.65 -8.69 8.49
CA PHE A 10 -12.03 -7.53 9.12
C PHE A 10 -12.46 -7.39 10.59
N LYS A 11 -13.76 -7.54 10.88
CA LYS A 11 -14.28 -7.60 12.26
C LYS A 11 -13.60 -8.69 13.07
N SER A 12 -13.40 -9.87 12.50
CA SER A 12 -12.72 -10.98 13.20
C SER A 12 -11.30 -10.61 13.63
N ARG A 13 -10.58 -9.81 12.82
CA ARG A 13 -9.22 -9.35 13.14
C ARG A 13 -9.24 -8.26 14.22
N LEU A 14 -10.21 -7.36 14.18
CA LEU A 14 -10.42 -6.35 15.22
C LEU A 14 -10.75 -7.01 16.56
N GLU A 15 -11.62 -8.02 16.58
CA GLU A 15 -11.95 -8.75 17.81
C GLU A 15 -10.73 -9.52 18.34
N LEU A 16 -9.99 -10.20 17.45
CA LEU A 16 -8.75 -10.85 17.85
C LEU A 16 -7.76 -9.86 18.47
N TRP A 17 -7.58 -8.69 17.86
CA TRP A 17 -6.75 -7.63 18.45
C TRP A 17 -7.25 -7.23 19.83
N ARG A 18 -8.55 -6.99 19.97
CA ARG A 18 -9.20 -6.59 21.22
C ARG A 18 -8.92 -7.57 22.36
N THR A 19 -9.06 -8.87 22.09
CA THR A 19 -8.77 -9.92 23.08
C THR A 19 -7.31 -9.97 23.52
N LYS A 20 -6.38 -9.59 22.62
CA LYS A 20 -4.93 -9.59 22.90
C LYS A 20 -4.41 -8.27 23.47
N ASN A 21 -5.20 -7.19 23.42
CA ASN A 21 -4.78 -5.84 23.78
C ASN A 21 -5.70 -5.20 24.83
N ARG A 22 -5.91 -5.87 25.97
CA ARG A 22 -6.65 -5.32 27.13
C ARG A 22 -8.02 -4.72 26.77
N GLN A 23 -8.75 -5.39 25.87
CA GLN A 23 -10.09 -4.99 25.41
C GLN A 23 -10.13 -3.66 24.65
N SER A 24 -8.95 -3.15 24.23
CA SER A 24 -8.79 -1.97 23.39
C SER A 24 -8.73 -2.32 21.91
N LEU A 25 -9.26 -1.42 21.07
CA LEU A 25 -9.14 -1.49 19.61
C LEU A 25 -8.00 -0.58 19.13
N PRO A 26 -7.33 -0.94 18.01
CA PRO A 26 -6.18 -0.19 17.51
C PRO A 26 -6.57 1.23 17.05
N GLU A 27 -5.69 2.21 17.23
CA GLU A 27 -5.94 3.58 16.75
C GLU A 27 -5.50 3.78 15.30
N PHE A 28 -4.53 2.98 14.85
CA PHE A 28 -3.94 3.02 13.52
C PHE A 28 -3.98 1.63 12.90
N ILE A 29 -4.45 1.54 11.67
CA ILE A 29 -4.52 0.30 10.91
C ILE A 29 -3.84 0.52 9.57
N VAL A 30 -2.81 -0.29 9.29
CA VAL A 30 -2.14 -0.33 7.99
C VAL A 30 -2.54 -1.62 7.28
N VAL A 31 -3.08 -1.50 6.08
CA VAL A 31 -3.53 -2.63 5.26
C VAL A 31 -2.62 -2.74 4.05
N TYR A 32 -1.95 -3.88 3.90
CA TYR A 32 -1.22 -4.20 2.68
C TYR A 32 -2.14 -5.00 1.74
N ARG A 33 -2.45 -4.41 0.58
CA ARG A 33 -3.28 -5.03 -0.45
C ARG A 33 -2.41 -5.50 -1.62
N ASP A 34 -2.23 -6.81 -1.73
CA ASP A 34 -1.49 -7.45 -2.83
C ASP A 34 -2.44 -7.90 -3.94
N GLY A 35 -1.98 -7.99 -5.19
CA GLY A 35 -2.74 -8.63 -6.28
C GLY A 35 -3.84 -7.78 -6.93
N VAL A 36 -3.63 -6.46 -7.02
CA VAL A 36 -4.46 -5.57 -7.83
C VAL A 36 -3.60 -4.88 -8.89
N SER A 37 -4.14 -4.68 -10.10
CA SER A 37 -3.51 -3.85 -11.13
C SER A 37 -3.89 -2.37 -10.95
N GLU A 38 -3.19 -1.48 -11.64
CA GLU A 38 -3.46 -0.03 -11.59
C GLU A 38 -4.92 0.31 -11.92
N GLY A 39 -5.50 -0.35 -12.92
CA GLY A 39 -6.91 -0.18 -13.30
C GLY A 39 -7.93 -0.65 -12.25
N GLN A 40 -7.47 -1.36 -11.20
CA GLN A 40 -8.32 -1.86 -10.12
C GLN A 40 -8.20 -1.02 -8.83
N PHE A 41 -7.43 0.08 -8.85
CA PHE A 41 -7.31 0.93 -7.67
C PHE A 41 -8.65 1.53 -7.25
N SER A 42 -9.50 1.91 -8.20
CA SER A 42 -10.87 2.37 -7.92
C SER A 42 -11.70 1.30 -7.22
N GLN A 43 -11.52 0.02 -7.56
CA GLN A 43 -12.24 -1.07 -6.89
C GLN A 43 -11.88 -1.14 -5.39
N VAL A 44 -10.60 -0.99 -5.05
CA VAL A 44 -10.15 -0.97 -3.65
C VAL A 44 -10.77 0.22 -2.90
N LEU A 45 -10.82 1.40 -3.54
CA LEU A 45 -11.34 2.61 -2.93
C LEU A 45 -12.87 2.63 -2.82
N GLU A 46 -13.58 2.13 -3.82
CA GLU A 46 -15.04 2.23 -3.92
C GLU A 46 -15.77 1.00 -3.34
N GLN A 47 -15.11 -0.16 -3.26
CA GLN A 47 -15.74 -1.40 -2.80
C GLN A 47 -15.11 -1.94 -1.51
N GLU A 48 -13.79 -2.04 -1.42
CA GLU A 48 -13.13 -2.65 -0.25
C GLU A 48 -13.05 -1.68 0.95
N LEU A 49 -12.61 -0.44 0.70
CA LEU A 49 -12.46 0.59 1.74
C LEU A 49 -13.79 0.87 2.49
N PRO A 50 -14.96 1.02 1.83
CA PRO A 50 -16.21 1.21 2.54
C PRO A 50 -16.57 0.04 3.46
N GLN A 51 -16.27 -1.20 3.06
CA GLN A 51 -16.52 -2.38 3.89
C GLN A 51 -15.62 -2.41 5.12
N MET A 52 -14.33 -2.04 4.98
CA MET A 52 -13.41 -1.91 6.11
C MET A 52 -13.85 -0.80 7.07
N ARG A 53 -14.29 0.35 6.54
CA ARG A 53 -14.84 1.45 7.34
C ARG A 53 -16.10 1.04 8.07
N GLU A 54 -17.00 0.31 7.40
CA GLU A 54 -18.24 -0.17 8.02
C GLU A 54 -17.96 -1.19 9.13
N ALA A 55 -17.00 -2.10 8.94
CA ALA A 55 -16.52 -2.98 10.01
C ALA A 55 -16.03 -2.17 11.22
N CYS A 56 -15.26 -1.10 10.99
CA CYS A 56 -14.81 -0.22 12.07
C CYS A 56 -15.99 0.53 12.73
N ARG A 57 -16.94 1.04 11.95
CA ARG A 57 -18.12 1.74 12.47
C ARG A 57 -18.93 0.87 13.43
N VAL A 58 -19.06 -0.42 13.13
CA VAL A 58 -19.78 -1.39 13.97
C VAL A 58 -18.99 -1.75 15.24
N MET A 59 -17.66 -1.88 15.15
CA MET A 59 -16.85 -2.39 16.25
C MET A 59 -16.39 -1.31 17.24
N TYR A 60 -16.19 -0.07 16.79
CA TYR A 60 -15.62 0.98 17.63
C TYR A 60 -16.71 1.72 18.42
N PRO A 61 -16.53 1.90 19.73
CA PRO A 61 -17.49 2.61 20.56
C PRO A 61 -17.51 4.12 20.25
N ASN A 62 -18.66 4.75 20.50
CA ASN A 62 -18.83 6.21 20.47
C ASN A 62 -18.45 6.88 19.14
N GLY A 63 -18.50 6.15 18.03
CA GLY A 63 -18.14 6.68 16.71
C GLY A 63 -16.65 6.98 16.53
N ARG A 64 -15.78 6.52 17.44
CA ARG A 64 -14.33 6.73 17.32
C ARG A 64 -13.77 5.87 16.18
N MET A 65 -13.44 6.49 15.06
CA MET A 65 -12.88 5.77 13.91
C MET A 65 -11.35 5.70 13.98
N PRO A 66 -10.74 4.54 13.64
CA PRO A 66 -9.29 4.44 13.53
C PRO A 66 -8.78 5.17 12.28
N LYS A 67 -7.50 5.54 12.28
CA LYS A 67 -6.82 6.00 11.06
C LYS A 67 -6.43 4.78 10.22
N LEU A 68 -6.89 4.76 8.97
CA LEU A 68 -6.67 3.64 8.04
C LEU A 68 -5.75 4.09 6.91
N SER A 69 -4.69 3.33 6.66
CA SER A 69 -3.79 3.50 5.51
C SER A 69 -3.76 2.22 4.70
N ILE A 70 -4.09 2.30 3.40
CA ILE A 70 -4.03 1.16 2.48
C ILE A 70 -2.80 1.34 1.60
N ILE A 71 -1.90 0.37 1.64
CA ILE A 71 -0.71 0.28 0.79
C ILE A 71 -0.96 -0.82 -0.22
N VAL A 72 -1.04 -0.43 -1.49
CA VAL A 72 -1.24 -1.38 -2.59
C VAL A 72 0.12 -1.83 -3.12
N SER A 73 0.35 -3.15 -3.10
CA SER A 73 1.60 -3.76 -3.56
C SER A 73 1.37 -4.43 -4.92
N VAL A 74 2.00 -3.92 -5.97
CA VAL A 74 1.98 -4.52 -7.31
C VAL A 74 3.31 -5.23 -7.55
N LYS A 75 3.35 -6.56 -7.38
CA LYS A 75 4.60 -7.34 -7.50
C LYS A 75 4.93 -7.78 -8.93
N ARG A 76 3.93 -7.92 -9.80
CA ARG A 76 4.07 -8.47 -11.16
C ARG A 76 3.94 -7.37 -12.20
N HIS A 77 4.90 -6.45 -12.23
CA HIS A 77 4.97 -5.37 -13.23
C HIS A 77 6.15 -5.58 -14.18
N GLN A 78 6.16 -4.83 -15.29
CA GLN A 78 7.23 -4.86 -16.28
C GLN A 78 8.38 -3.90 -15.96
N THR A 79 8.27 -3.03 -14.95
CA THR A 79 9.40 -2.21 -14.50
C THR A 79 10.57 -3.08 -14.01
N ARG A 80 11.77 -2.76 -14.47
CA ARG A 80 13.04 -3.37 -14.06
C ARG A 80 14.00 -2.25 -13.65
N PHE A 81 14.84 -2.53 -12.66
CA PHE A 81 15.87 -1.62 -12.18
C PHE A 81 17.21 -2.33 -12.32
N TYR A 82 18.20 -1.62 -12.87
CA TYR A 82 19.54 -2.11 -13.08
C TYR A 82 20.53 -1.26 -12.29
N PRO A 83 21.56 -1.86 -11.66
CA PRO A 83 22.59 -1.09 -10.97
C PRO A 83 23.41 -0.29 -11.99
N THR A 84 23.61 1.00 -11.73
CA THR A 84 24.48 1.88 -12.56
C THR A 84 25.94 1.83 -12.14
N ARG A 85 26.23 1.25 -10.97
CA ARG A 85 27.56 1.15 -10.37
C ARG A 85 27.71 -0.20 -9.66
N GLU A 86 28.93 -0.71 -9.60
CA GLU A 86 29.23 -2.02 -8.98
C GLU A 86 28.95 -2.04 -7.48
N ASP A 87 29.13 -0.91 -6.79
CA ASP A 87 28.82 -0.76 -5.36
C ASP A 87 27.32 -0.86 -5.04
N HIS A 88 26.44 -0.74 -6.04
CA HIS A 88 24.98 -0.89 -5.91
C HIS A 88 24.49 -2.29 -6.35
N MET A 89 25.42 -3.15 -6.77
CA MET A 89 25.16 -4.49 -7.26
C MET A 89 25.34 -5.53 -6.15
N ASP A 90 24.43 -6.50 -6.06
CA ASP A 90 24.60 -7.70 -5.26
C ASP A 90 25.67 -8.59 -5.90
N ALA A 91 26.66 -9.01 -5.10
CA ALA A 91 27.78 -9.84 -5.52
C ALA A 91 27.34 -11.19 -6.12
N LYS A 92 26.21 -11.76 -5.66
CA LYS A 92 25.75 -13.07 -6.12
C LYS A 92 24.81 -12.97 -7.32
N SER A 93 23.76 -12.16 -7.21
CA SER A 93 22.71 -12.10 -8.24
C SER A 93 23.00 -11.13 -9.36
N ARG A 94 23.99 -10.24 -9.18
CA ARG A 94 24.26 -9.09 -10.07
C ARG A 94 23.08 -8.14 -10.28
N ASN A 95 22.02 -8.26 -9.48
CA ASN A 95 20.91 -7.31 -9.45
C ASN A 95 21.21 -6.15 -8.50
N ILE A 96 20.30 -5.18 -8.44
CA ILE A 96 20.30 -4.15 -7.40
C ILE A 96 20.32 -4.77 -5.99
N LYS A 97 21.02 -4.12 -5.06
CA LYS A 97 21.06 -4.54 -3.65
C LYS A 97 19.67 -4.56 -3.01
N ASN A 98 19.47 -5.48 -2.07
CA ASN A 98 18.26 -5.54 -1.26
C ASN A 98 18.09 -4.24 -0.46
N GLY A 99 16.84 -3.74 -0.37
CA GLY A 99 16.55 -2.47 0.28
C GLY A 99 16.69 -1.24 -0.62
N THR A 100 16.99 -1.41 -1.92
CA THR A 100 16.91 -0.31 -2.89
C THR A 100 15.48 0.23 -2.98
N VAL A 101 15.31 1.54 -2.78
CA VAL A 101 14.04 2.27 -2.89
C VAL A 101 14.15 3.27 -4.02
N VAL A 102 13.15 3.28 -4.91
CA VAL A 102 13.01 4.26 -5.99
C VAL A 102 11.66 4.95 -5.83
N ASP A 103 11.68 6.23 -5.45
CA ASP A 103 10.49 7.06 -5.20
C ASP A 103 10.37 8.26 -6.17
N ARG A 104 11.32 8.40 -7.11
CA ARG A 104 11.40 9.51 -8.08
C ARG A 104 11.52 9.01 -9.52
N GLY A 105 11.14 9.86 -10.46
CA GLY A 105 11.26 9.62 -11.92
C GLY A 105 10.16 8.72 -12.51
N ARG A 106 10.10 7.45 -12.07
CA ARG A 106 9.14 6.44 -12.57
C ARG A 106 7.86 6.32 -11.71
N CYS A 107 7.80 7.03 -10.60
CA CYS A 107 6.64 7.06 -9.71
C CYS A 107 5.63 8.11 -10.19
N ALA A 108 4.34 7.84 -9.98
CA ALA A 108 3.30 8.83 -10.24
C ALA A 108 3.62 10.13 -9.48
N VAL A 109 3.56 11.26 -10.17
CA VAL A 109 3.76 12.56 -9.53
C VAL A 109 2.64 12.80 -8.53
N ALA A 110 3.00 13.02 -7.27
CA ALA A 110 2.04 13.47 -6.27
C ALA A 110 1.59 14.89 -6.66
N GLY A 111 0.41 15.00 -7.25
CA GLY A 111 -0.18 16.28 -7.64
C GLY A 111 -0.18 16.54 -9.15
N ALA A 112 -1.05 15.86 -9.90
CA ALA A 112 -1.54 16.37 -11.18
C ALA A 112 -2.68 17.40 -10.97
N HIS A 113 -2.44 18.39 -10.11
CA HIS A 113 -3.05 19.72 -10.19
C HIS A 113 -1.90 20.73 -10.13
N GLY A 114 -1.29 20.96 -11.29
CA GLY A 114 -0.48 22.13 -11.61
C GLY A 114 0.78 22.39 -10.78
N ALA A 115 1.91 21.77 -11.13
CA ALA A 115 3.22 22.43 -11.01
C ALA A 115 4.26 21.76 -11.93
N ARG A 116 4.89 22.56 -12.79
CA ARG A 116 5.99 22.16 -13.68
C ARG A 116 7.31 22.01 -12.90
N GLY A 117 7.99 20.90 -13.14
CA GLY A 117 9.43 20.78 -13.40
C GLY A 117 10.46 21.06 -12.30
N ARG A 118 11.38 20.09 -12.11
CA ARG A 118 12.84 20.24 -12.30
C ARG A 118 13.53 18.88 -12.21
N GLY A 119 14.47 18.64 -13.13
CA GLY A 119 15.24 17.40 -13.26
C GLY A 119 16.35 17.22 -12.23
N GLY A 120 16.89 16.00 -12.22
CA GLY A 120 18.07 15.55 -11.48
C GLY A 120 18.31 14.08 -11.81
N ASP A 121 19.44 13.81 -12.47
CA ASP A 121 19.85 12.56 -13.11
C ASP A 121 20.36 11.48 -12.13
N ASP A 122 20.76 10.33 -12.70
CA ASP A 122 21.55 9.21 -12.15
C ASP A 122 20.85 7.88 -11.83
N ALA A 123 19.90 7.48 -12.69
CA ALA A 123 19.72 6.06 -13.01
C ALA A 123 19.65 5.88 -14.53
N GLY A 124 20.70 5.29 -15.12
CA GLY A 124 20.70 4.88 -16.52
C GLY A 124 19.50 3.99 -16.81
N TYR A 125 18.79 4.31 -17.88
CA TYR A 125 17.50 3.74 -18.22
C TYR A 125 17.54 3.18 -19.64
N GLU A 126 17.26 1.89 -19.79
CA GLU A 126 16.80 1.31 -21.05
C GLU A 126 15.60 0.38 -20.78
N VAL A 127 14.75 0.25 -21.80
CA VAL A 127 13.53 -0.58 -21.83
C VAL A 127 13.87 -2.06 -21.79
#